data_AF-A0A433CTF3-F1
#
_entry.id   AF-A0A433CTF3-F1
#
_cell.length_a   1.000
_cell.length_b   1.000
_cell.length_c   1.000
_cell.angle_alpha   90.00
_cell.angle_beta   90.00
_cell.angle_gamma   90.00
#
_symmetry.space_group_name_H-M   'P 1'
#
loop_
_entity.id
_entity.type
_entity.pdbx_description
1 polymer ?
#
loop_
_entity_poly.entity_id
_entity_poly.type
_entity_poly.pdbx_seq_one_letter_code
_entity_poly.pdbx_strand_id
1 'polypeptide(L)'
;MDKQMSQYPLAIDANMVGEYPALVKSGAGYFYDDVLEYRVWCHPERGASDECDGQDYYRTFVSFEQAQIFSEQMQGTEQPLVLVRQCYWIDEPETGIFVANHGERLTEWQVAWLKTAKRQQDSIEHFFAEQNVNFTGYREVLTATPMMRTFSPQAYGQFPNYLGVIACRCVIEGQLPVRWVSHAGGDWQMYCHVDAHDFSEHSQDYENNIQLVHMAQLLKYDADLQLLYNLPVDRGAYRDSINDVWDYFDDDDLESDSA
;
A
#
# COMPACT_ATOMS: atom_id res chain seq x y z
N MET A 1 2.80 30.96 0.45
CA MET A 1 1.82 30.15 -0.29
C MET A 1 0.68 29.90 0.66
N ASP A 2 -0.44 30.59 0.45
CA ASP A 2 -1.61 30.46 1.32
C ASP A 2 -2.13 29.03 1.23
N LYS A 3 -2.11 28.33 2.37
CA LYS A 3 -2.74 27.02 2.52
C LYS A 3 -4.23 27.24 2.29
N GLN A 4 -4.72 26.95 1.09
CA GLN A 4 -6.13 27.03 0.76
C GLN A 4 -6.90 26.24 1.81
N MET A 5 -7.67 26.94 2.66
CA MET A 5 -8.45 26.30 3.72
C MET A 5 -9.60 25.54 3.06
N SER A 6 -9.41 24.24 2.85
CA SER A 6 -10.49 23.32 2.48
C SER A 6 -11.31 22.98 3.73
N GLN A 7 -12.61 22.75 3.55
CA GLN A 7 -13.54 22.34 4.62
C GLN A 7 -13.15 20.99 5.22
N TYR A 8 -12.52 20.13 4.42
CA TYR A 8 -12.06 18.80 4.80
C TYR A 8 -10.58 18.64 4.42
N PRO A 9 -9.86 17.63 4.96
CA PRO A 9 -8.48 17.40 4.58
C PRO A 9 -8.35 17.13 3.08
N LEU A 10 -7.30 17.68 2.45
CA LEU A 10 -6.97 17.33 1.07
C LEU A 10 -6.52 15.87 0.98
N ALA A 11 -6.62 15.29 -0.21
CA ALA A 11 -5.91 14.06 -0.54
C ALA A 11 -4.43 14.18 -0.15
N ILE A 12 -3.91 13.16 0.52
CA ILE A 12 -2.53 13.15 1.04
C ILE A 12 -1.49 13.21 -0.08
N ASP A 13 -1.82 12.68 -1.26
CA ASP A 13 -1.00 12.75 -2.46
C ASP A 13 -1.87 13.03 -3.69
N ALA A 14 -1.75 14.23 -4.24
CA ALA A 14 -2.49 14.66 -5.41
C ALA A 14 -2.14 13.86 -6.68
N ASN A 15 -0.94 13.27 -6.77
CA ASN A 15 -0.52 12.49 -7.94
C ASN A 15 -1.13 11.09 -7.96
N MET A 16 -1.69 10.63 -6.84
CA MET A 16 -2.33 9.32 -6.72
C MET A 16 -3.85 9.37 -6.90
N VAL A 17 -4.42 10.57 -6.98
CA VAL A 17 -5.86 10.75 -7.22
C VAL A 17 -6.21 10.22 -8.61
N GLY A 18 -7.10 9.23 -8.67
CA GLY A 18 -7.48 8.48 -9.88
C GLY A 18 -6.81 7.11 -10.02
N GLU A 19 -5.77 6.81 -9.23
CA GLU A 19 -4.99 5.57 -9.36
C GLU A 19 -5.46 4.45 -8.42
N TYR A 20 -6.33 4.76 -7.44
CA TYR A 20 -6.83 3.76 -6.50
C TYR A 20 -7.92 2.87 -7.12
N PRO A 21 -8.04 1.59 -6.70
CA PRO A 21 -9.04 0.67 -7.24
C PRO A 21 -10.46 1.23 -7.17
N ALA A 22 -11.22 1.06 -8.24
CA ALA A 22 -12.62 1.44 -8.32
C ALA A 22 -13.46 0.78 -7.21
N LEU A 23 -13.33 -0.55 -7.08
CA LEU A 23 -14.09 -1.35 -6.15
C LEU A 23 -13.34 -1.48 -4.82
N VAL A 24 -13.88 -0.82 -3.80
CA VAL A 24 -13.43 -0.89 -2.41
C VAL A 24 -14.61 -1.21 -1.49
N LYS A 25 -14.34 -1.49 -0.22
CA LYS A 25 -15.41 -1.57 0.78
C LYS A 25 -16.05 -0.19 0.95
N SER A 26 -17.32 -0.16 1.34
CA SER A 26 -18.04 1.06 1.68
C SER A 26 -18.42 1.04 3.16
N GLY A 27 -18.23 2.18 3.84
CA GLY A 27 -18.51 2.35 5.26
C GLY A 27 -17.55 1.57 6.17
N ALA A 28 -18.00 1.33 7.41
CA ALA A 28 -17.28 0.62 8.48
C ALA A 28 -15.94 1.23 8.91
N GLY A 29 -15.50 0.84 10.10
CA GLY A 29 -14.41 1.52 10.80
C GLY A 29 -14.90 2.85 11.41
N TYR A 30 -14.38 3.18 12.59
CA TYR A 30 -14.75 4.39 13.32
C TYR A 30 -13.73 5.52 13.15
N PHE A 31 -12.56 5.18 12.61
CA PHE A 31 -11.44 6.10 12.44
C PHE A 31 -10.82 5.94 11.06
N TYR A 32 -10.18 7.00 10.57
CA TYR A 32 -9.37 6.99 9.34
C TYR A 32 -7.96 7.51 9.61
N ASP A 33 -7.02 7.00 8.83
CA ASP A 33 -5.63 7.43 8.84
C ASP A 33 -5.41 8.53 7.82
N ASP A 34 -5.81 8.36 6.56
CA ASP A 34 -5.55 9.35 5.51
C ASP A 34 -6.72 9.51 4.55
N VAL A 35 -6.88 10.73 4.01
CA VAL A 35 -7.75 11.00 2.86
C VAL A 35 -6.95 10.73 1.60
N LEU A 36 -7.45 9.85 0.73
CA LEU A 36 -6.74 9.42 -0.47
C LEU A 36 -7.25 10.14 -1.71
N GLU A 37 -8.57 10.23 -1.87
CA GLU A 37 -9.23 10.95 -2.95
C GLU A 37 -10.71 11.18 -2.64
N TYR A 38 -11.29 12.21 -3.23
CA TYR A 38 -12.73 12.42 -3.24
C TYR A 38 -13.31 11.82 -4.52
N ARG A 39 -14.42 11.09 -4.41
CA ARG A 39 -15.06 10.39 -5.52
C ARG A 39 -16.46 10.94 -5.76
N VAL A 40 -16.80 11.16 -7.03
CA VAL A 40 -18.17 11.45 -7.45
C VAL A 40 -18.60 10.40 -8.46
N TRP A 41 -19.53 9.54 -8.03
CA TRP A 41 -20.14 8.53 -8.89
C TRP A 41 -21.09 9.16 -9.90
N CYS A 42 -21.03 8.68 -11.13
CA CYS A 42 -21.73 9.19 -12.31
C CYS A 42 -22.54 8.06 -12.92
N HIS A 43 -23.82 8.34 -13.17
CA HIS A 43 -24.82 7.36 -13.57
C HIS A 43 -25.43 7.74 -14.92
N PRO A 44 -24.99 7.13 -16.05
CA PRO A 44 -25.54 7.44 -17.36
C PRO A 44 -27.07 7.28 -17.44
N GLU A 45 -27.63 6.31 -16.73
CA GLU A 45 -29.08 6.07 -16.64
C GLU A 45 -29.84 7.20 -15.91
N ARG A 46 -29.13 8.02 -15.12
CA ARG A 46 -29.67 9.21 -14.45
C ARG A 46 -29.34 10.51 -15.19
N GLY A 47 -28.70 10.42 -16.37
CA GLY A 47 -28.40 11.55 -17.25
C GLY A 47 -26.96 12.06 -17.18
N ALA A 48 -26.03 11.31 -16.58
CA ALA A 48 -24.60 11.59 -16.74
C ALA A 48 -24.14 11.26 -18.17
N SER A 49 -22.97 11.76 -18.55
CA SER A 49 -22.36 11.42 -19.85
C SER A 49 -22.06 9.93 -19.91
N ASP A 50 -22.34 9.31 -21.06
CA ASP A 50 -22.01 7.90 -21.26
C ASP A 50 -20.54 7.75 -21.68
N GLU A 51 -19.66 7.64 -20.69
CA GLU A 51 -18.22 7.48 -20.90
C GLU A 51 -17.75 6.03 -20.82
N CYS A 52 -18.62 5.12 -20.40
CA CYS A 52 -18.28 3.73 -20.07
C CYS A 52 -19.38 2.77 -20.57
N ASP A 53 -19.90 2.98 -21.78
CA ASP A 53 -20.87 2.11 -22.46
C ASP A 53 -22.07 1.70 -21.58
N GLY A 54 -22.68 2.70 -20.94
CA GLY A 54 -23.83 2.58 -20.06
C GLY A 54 -23.51 2.10 -18.64
N GLN A 55 -22.24 1.93 -18.28
CA GLN A 55 -21.83 1.57 -16.93
C GLN A 55 -21.62 2.80 -16.04
N ASP A 56 -21.86 2.60 -14.75
CA ASP A 56 -21.49 3.56 -13.71
C ASP A 56 -19.97 3.77 -13.69
N TYR A 57 -19.56 5.02 -13.50
CA TYR A 57 -18.16 5.39 -13.37
C TYR A 57 -18.01 6.45 -12.28
N TYR A 58 -16.78 6.82 -11.94
CA TYR A 58 -16.53 7.90 -11.00
C TYR A 58 -15.47 8.86 -11.51
N ARG A 59 -15.53 10.09 -11.02
CA ARG A 59 -14.47 11.08 -11.14
C ARG A 59 -13.80 11.29 -9.79
N THR A 60 -12.50 11.52 -9.82
CA THR A 60 -11.67 11.69 -8.62
C THR A 60 -11.15 13.11 -8.48
N PHE A 61 -11.02 13.58 -7.23
CA PHE A 61 -10.61 14.94 -6.93
C PHE A 61 -9.69 14.99 -5.70
N VAL A 62 -8.83 16.01 -5.67
CA VAL A 62 -7.90 16.26 -4.58
C VAL A 62 -8.61 16.88 -3.38
N SER A 63 -9.64 17.70 -3.61
CA SER A 63 -10.38 18.38 -2.55
C SER A 63 -11.88 18.13 -2.63
N PHE A 64 -12.55 18.24 -1.48
CA PHE A 64 -14.00 18.16 -1.39
C PHE A 64 -14.69 19.22 -2.25
N GLU A 65 -14.19 20.45 -2.26
CA GLU A 65 -14.81 21.55 -3.00
C GLU A 65 -14.82 21.30 -4.51
N GLN A 66 -13.75 20.71 -5.06
CA GLN A 66 -13.69 20.33 -6.47
C GLN A 66 -14.74 19.27 -6.79
N ALA A 67 -14.83 18.23 -5.95
CA ALA A 67 -15.82 17.17 -6.08
C ALA A 67 -17.25 17.71 -5.96
N GLN A 68 -17.50 18.61 -5.01
CA GLN A 68 -18.81 19.21 -4.79
C GLN A 68 -19.25 20.07 -5.98
N ILE A 69 -18.37 20.94 -6.49
CA ILE A 69 -18.67 21.77 -7.66
C ILE A 69 -19.03 20.87 -8.86
N PHE A 70 -18.27 19.79 -9.08
CA PHE A 70 -18.57 18.85 -10.16
C PHE A 70 -19.94 18.17 -9.98
N SER A 71 -20.22 17.67 -8.77
CA SER A 71 -21.48 17.00 -8.42
C SER A 71 -22.70 17.92 -8.58
N GLU A 72 -22.57 19.22 -8.27
CA GLU A 72 -23.67 20.19 -8.39
C GLU A 72 -23.94 20.62 -9.84
N GLN A 73 -22.93 20.55 -10.71
CA GLN A 73 -23.01 21.01 -12.10
C GLN A 73 -23.39 19.91 -13.08
N MET A 74 -23.12 18.65 -12.74
CA MET A 74 -23.32 17.52 -13.63
C MET A 74 -24.61 16.78 -13.30
N GLN A 75 -25.47 16.58 -14.31
CA GLN A 75 -26.67 15.78 -14.14
C GLN A 75 -26.30 14.30 -13.97
N GLY A 76 -27.07 13.58 -13.14
CA GLY A 76 -26.87 12.14 -12.95
C GLY A 76 -25.69 11.77 -12.05
N THR A 77 -25.11 12.71 -11.30
CA THR A 77 -24.02 12.42 -10.36
C THR A 77 -24.51 12.32 -8.91
N GLU A 78 -23.81 11.53 -8.09
CA GLU A 78 -24.05 11.44 -6.66
C GLU A 78 -23.34 12.55 -5.89
N GLN A 79 -23.66 12.68 -4.60
CA GLN A 79 -22.90 13.56 -3.70
C GLN A 79 -21.47 13.02 -3.49
N PRO A 80 -20.48 13.89 -3.25
CA PRO A 80 -19.11 13.44 -3.04
C PRO A 80 -18.98 12.43 -1.90
N LEU A 81 -18.25 11.37 -2.17
CA LEU A 81 -17.73 10.43 -1.18
C LEU A 81 -16.23 10.65 -1.03
N VAL A 82 -15.65 10.07 0.01
CA VAL A 82 -14.21 10.13 0.26
C VAL A 82 -13.64 8.73 0.40
N LEU A 83 -12.58 8.44 -0.34
CA LEU A 83 -11.77 7.26 -0.14
C LEU A 83 -10.78 7.54 0.99
N VAL A 84 -10.80 6.69 2.01
CA VAL A 84 -9.88 6.79 3.14
C VAL A 84 -9.05 5.53 3.31
N ARG A 85 -7.84 5.72 3.83
CA ARG A 85 -6.99 4.64 4.33
C ARG A 85 -7.26 4.38 5.81
N GLN A 86 -7.23 3.11 6.19
CA GLN A 86 -7.25 2.66 7.59
C GLN A 86 -6.13 1.65 7.82
N CYS A 87 -5.16 2.00 8.66
CA CYS A 87 -4.12 1.11 9.18
C CYS A 87 -4.60 0.37 10.45
N TYR A 88 -5.50 1.01 11.18
CA TYR A 88 -6.16 0.43 12.35
C TYR A 88 -7.63 0.80 12.30
N TRP A 89 -8.51 -0.15 12.55
CA TRP A 89 -9.95 0.08 12.53
C TRP A 89 -10.68 -0.78 13.54
N ILE A 90 -11.90 -0.37 13.85
CA ILE A 90 -12.83 -1.13 14.69
C ILE A 90 -13.90 -1.70 13.78
N ASP A 91 -14.05 -3.02 13.77
CA ASP A 91 -15.21 -3.67 13.18
C ASP A 91 -16.27 -3.87 14.26
N GLU A 92 -17.54 -3.69 13.88
CA GLU A 92 -18.72 -4.01 14.68
C GLU A 92 -19.50 -5.14 13.98
N PRO A 93 -19.05 -6.41 14.08
CA PRO A 93 -19.72 -7.54 13.41
C PRO A 93 -21.17 -7.74 13.87
N GLU A 94 -21.44 -7.41 15.13
CA GLU A 94 -22.78 -7.36 15.72
C GLU A 94 -22.88 -6.10 16.56
N THR A 95 -24.07 -5.50 16.63
CA THR A 95 -24.28 -4.26 17.39
C THR A 95 -23.80 -4.39 18.84
N GLY A 96 -22.87 -3.53 19.24
CA GLY A 96 -22.24 -3.52 20.56
C GLY A 96 -21.07 -4.50 20.73
N ILE A 97 -20.73 -5.30 19.72
CA ILE A 97 -19.54 -6.16 19.72
C ILE A 97 -18.46 -5.48 18.89
N PHE A 98 -17.42 -4.98 19.55
CA PHE A 98 -16.33 -4.26 18.89
C PHE A 98 -15.07 -5.11 18.80
N VAL A 99 -14.43 -5.11 17.64
CA VAL A 99 -13.16 -5.80 17.37
C VAL A 99 -12.16 -4.80 16.81
N ALA A 100 -11.07 -4.57 17.54
CA ALA A 100 -9.95 -3.77 17.06
C ALA A 100 -9.08 -4.60 16.13
N ASN A 101 -8.86 -4.10 14.92
CA ASN A 101 -8.01 -4.73 13.92
C ASN A 101 -6.85 -3.82 13.54
N HIS A 102 -5.76 -4.43 13.08
CA HIS A 102 -4.68 -3.75 12.38
C HIS A 102 -4.37 -4.48 11.07
N GLY A 103 -3.88 -3.71 10.10
CA GLY A 103 -3.61 -4.13 8.73
C GLY A 103 -3.62 -2.89 7.84
N GLU A 104 -3.88 -3.01 6.55
CA GLU A 104 -4.16 -1.84 5.73
C GLU A 104 -5.39 -2.09 4.86
N ARG A 105 -6.33 -1.15 4.83
CA ARG A 105 -7.49 -1.24 3.95
C ARG A 105 -7.95 0.12 3.44
N LEU A 106 -8.65 0.07 2.31
CA LEU A 106 -9.36 1.20 1.73
C LEU A 106 -10.85 1.07 1.98
N THR A 107 -11.48 2.17 2.33
CA THR A 107 -12.94 2.24 2.40
C THR A 107 -13.45 3.59 1.93
N GLU A 108 -14.60 3.56 1.28
CA GLU A 108 -15.31 4.76 0.86
C GLU A 108 -16.31 5.19 1.93
N TRP A 109 -16.25 6.46 2.32
CA TRP A 109 -17.01 7.04 3.42
C TRP A 109 -17.83 8.25 2.96
N GLN A 110 -18.85 8.58 3.76
CA GLN A 110 -19.47 9.89 3.70
C GLN A 110 -18.48 10.95 4.19
N VAL A 111 -18.33 12.02 3.41
CA VAL A 111 -17.37 13.10 3.71
C VAL A 111 -17.57 13.69 5.11
N ALA A 112 -18.82 13.78 5.59
CA ALA A 112 -19.14 14.32 6.90
C ALA A 112 -18.46 13.59 8.07
N TRP A 113 -18.13 12.30 7.90
CA TRP A 113 -17.51 11.49 8.94
C TRP A 113 -16.05 11.90 9.22
N LEU A 114 -15.38 12.58 8.27
CA LEU A 114 -14.00 13.04 8.43
C LEU A 114 -13.81 14.04 9.58
N LYS A 115 -14.88 14.73 10.01
CA LYS A 115 -14.80 15.80 11.02
C LYS A 115 -14.39 15.31 12.41
N THR A 116 -14.73 14.07 12.75
CA THR A 116 -14.55 13.54 14.11
C THR A 116 -13.75 12.23 14.14
N ALA A 117 -13.44 11.67 12.98
CA ALA A 117 -12.91 10.31 12.87
C ALA A 117 -11.41 10.25 12.55
N LYS A 118 -10.66 11.36 12.56
CA LYS A 118 -9.20 11.30 12.30
C LYS A 118 -8.51 10.57 13.44
N ARG A 119 -7.90 9.42 13.15
CA ARG A 119 -7.24 8.59 14.15
C ARG A 119 -6.05 9.32 14.76
N GLN A 120 -5.95 9.29 16.08
CA GLN A 120 -4.77 9.62 16.87
C GLN A 120 -4.18 8.34 17.47
N GLN A 121 -3.02 8.46 18.11
CA GLN A 121 -2.28 7.31 18.65
C GLN A 121 -3.10 6.43 19.61
N ASP A 122 -4.04 7.00 20.35
CA ASP A 122 -4.84 6.36 21.41
C ASP A 122 -6.35 6.34 21.12
N SER A 123 -6.79 6.71 19.90
CA SER A 123 -8.21 6.86 19.59
C SER A 123 -9.02 5.58 19.73
N ILE A 124 -8.43 4.43 19.41
CA ILE A 124 -9.13 3.14 19.47
C ILE A 124 -9.25 2.71 20.93
N GLU A 125 -8.17 2.79 21.70
CA GLU A 125 -8.18 2.48 23.13
C GLU A 125 -9.18 3.36 23.88
N HIS A 126 -9.24 4.65 23.55
CA HIS A 126 -10.21 5.58 24.12
C HIS A 126 -11.65 5.20 23.74
N PHE A 127 -11.90 4.84 22.48
CA PHE A 127 -13.23 4.38 22.06
C PHE A 127 -13.70 3.18 22.88
N PHE A 128 -12.85 2.17 23.08
CA PHE A 128 -13.21 0.99 23.88
C PHE A 128 -13.54 1.37 25.33
N ALA A 129 -12.77 2.29 25.91
CA ALA A 129 -13.04 2.82 27.25
C ALA A 129 -14.39 3.55 27.33
N GLU A 130 -14.73 4.39 26.34
CA GLU A 130 -16.02 5.09 26.26
C GLU A 130 -17.21 4.14 26.10
N GLN A 131 -17.03 3.04 25.35
CA GLN A 131 -18.06 2.02 25.19
C GLN A 131 -18.18 1.10 26.42
N ASN A 132 -17.31 1.26 27.43
CA ASN A 132 -17.21 0.37 28.59
C ASN A 132 -17.00 -1.11 28.20
N VAL A 133 -16.20 -1.33 27.14
CA VAL A 133 -15.83 -2.66 26.62
C VAL A 133 -14.33 -2.86 26.82
N ASN A 134 -13.90 -4.05 27.22
CA ASN A 134 -12.49 -4.34 27.44
C ASN A 134 -11.72 -4.39 26.10
N PHE A 135 -10.65 -3.61 26.00
CA PHE A 135 -9.74 -3.67 24.84
C PHE A 135 -8.82 -4.88 24.98
N THR A 136 -8.95 -5.85 24.08
CA THR A 136 -8.18 -7.11 24.13
C THR A 136 -6.93 -7.09 23.24
N GLY A 137 -6.53 -5.93 22.74
CA GLY A 137 -5.47 -5.78 21.75
C GLY A 137 -5.98 -5.80 20.31
N TYR A 138 -5.05 -5.63 19.37
CA TYR A 138 -5.34 -5.60 17.94
C TYR A 138 -5.27 -7.00 17.33
N ARG A 139 -6.28 -7.35 16.51
CA ARG A 139 -6.23 -8.53 15.64
C ARG A 139 -5.62 -8.16 14.29
N GLU A 140 -4.58 -8.88 13.88
CA GLU A 140 -4.02 -8.73 12.54
C GLU A 140 -5.01 -9.26 11.48
N VAL A 141 -5.25 -8.49 10.41
CA VAL A 141 -6.10 -8.90 9.29
C VAL A 141 -5.27 -8.94 8.02
N LEU A 142 -4.67 -10.11 7.75
CA LEU A 142 -3.77 -10.36 6.61
C LEU A 142 -4.45 -10.22 5.23
N THR A 143 -5.78 -10.30 5.16
CA THR A 143 -6.56 -10.15 3.93
C THR A 143 -7.05 -8.71 3.68
N ALA A 144 -6.68 -7.77 4.54
CA ALA A 144 -6.96 -6.36 4.32
C ALA A 144 -6.09 -5.90 3.14
N THR A 145 -6.67 -5.19 2.15
CA THR A 145 -5.98 -4.77 0.92
C THR A 145 -4.67 -4.05 1.25
N PRO A 146 -3.51 -4.71 1.14
CA PRO A 146 -2.26 -4.10 1.53
C PRO A 146 -1.96 -2.98 0.54
N MET A 147 -1.82 -1.77 1.04
CA MET A 147 -1.38 -0.60 0.29
C MET A 147 -0.12 -0.08 0.98
N MET A 148 0.89 -0.94 1.18
CA MET A 148 2.12 -0.58 1.89
C MET A 148 2.88 0.55 1.16
N ARG A 149 2.48 1.79 1.47
CA ARG A 149 3.12 3.04 1.10
C ARG A 149 3.10 3.92 2.33
N THR A 150 4.25 4.06 2.96
CA THR A 150 4.55 5.31 3.66
C THR A 150 4.55 6.42 2.59
N PHE A 151 3.51 7.26 2.61
CA PHE A 151 3.36 8.39 1.70
C PHE A 151 4.45 9.45 1.98
N SER A 152 5.62 9.26 1.38
CA SER A 152 6.66 10.27 1.21
C SER A 152 6.88 10.46 -0.30
N PRO A 153 6.46 11.58 -0.90
CA PRO A 153 6.58 11.87 -2.34
C PRO A 153 8.03 11.96 -2.89
N GLN A 154 9.05 11.64 -2.09
CA GLN A 154 10.47 11.72 -2.44
C GLN A 154 11.22 10.38 -2.27
N ALA A 155 10.56 9.30 -1.85
CA ALA A 155 11.25 8.08 -1.40
C ALA A 155 11.36 6.93 -2.43
N TYR A 156 10.55 6.92 -3.49
CA TYR A 156 10.55 5.79 -4.42
C TYR A 156 11.15 6.21 -5.76
N GLY A 157 12.26 5.60 -6.16
CA GLY A 157 12.50 5.44 -7.58
C GLY A 157 11.79 4.17 -8.07
N GLN A 158 11.55 4.11 -9.38
CA GLN A 158 10.84 3.00 -9.99
C GLN A 158 11.85 2.13 -10.72
N PHE A 159 12.01 0.89 -10.27
CA PHE A 159 12.78 -0.08 -11.03
C PHE A 159 12.21 -0.20 -12.44
N PRO A 160 13.05 -0.15 -13.48
CA PRO A 160 12.60 -0.46 -14.83
C PRO A 160 12.04 -1.88 -14.85
N ASN A 161 10.84 -2.07 -15.41
CA ASN A 161 10.21 -3.39 -15.50
C ASN A 161 11.10 -4.45 -16.18
N TYR A 162 11.97 -4.01 -17.10
CA TYR A 162 12.91 -4.86 -17.83
C TYR A 162 14.24 -5.12 -17.11
N LEU A 163 14.48 -4.49 -15.96
CA LEU A 163 15.71 -4.68 -15.19
C LEU A 163 15.91 -6.18 -14.90
N GLY A 164 17.09 -6.69 -15.22
CA GLY A 164 17.46 -8.07 -14.93
C GLY A 164 17.79 -8.21 -13.45
N VAL A 165 17.22 -9.24 -12.82
CA VAL A 165 17.42 -9.57 -11.41
C VAL A 165 17.72 -11.07 -11.31
N ILE A 166 18.80 -11.42 -10.62
CA ILE A 166 19.14 -12.80 -10.28
C ILE A 166 18.27 -13.18 -9.08
N ALA A 167 17.43 -14.18 -9.24
CA ALA A 167 16.47 -14.55 -8.20
C ALA A 167 16.32 -16.06 -8.07
N CYS A 168 15.92 -16.52 -6.88
CA CYS A 168 15.61 -17.92 -6.70
C CYS A 168 14.22 -18.26 -7.25
N ARG A 169 14.06 -19.49 -7.73
CA ARG A 169 12.83 -20.00 -8.33
C ARG A 169 11.64 -19.85 -7.39
N CYS A 170 11.86 -19.99 -6.08
CA CYS A 170 10.85 -19.82 -5.04
C CYS A 170 10.14 -18.46 -5.13
N VAL A 171 10.89 -17.38 -5.33
CA VAL A 171 10.33 -16.02 -5.43
C VAL A 171 9.81 -15.71 -6.83
N ILE A 172 10.46 -16.25 -7.87
CA ILE A 172 10.04 -16.10 -9.27
C ILE A 172 8.64 -16.69 -9.48
N GLU A 173 8.37 -17.85 -8.88
CA GLU A 173 7.09 -18.53 -8.96
C GLU A 173 6.06 -18.02 -7.93
N GLY A 174 6.46 -17.10 -7.04
CA GLY A 174 5.62 -16.56 -5.98
C GLY A 174 5.28 -17.57 -4.87
N GLN A 175 6.10 -18.61 -4.70
CA GLN A 175 5.90 -19.62 -3.65
C GLN A 175 6.38 -19.12 -2.27
N LEU A 176 7.44 -18.31 -2.25
CA LEU A 176 7.98 -17.66 -1.06
C LEU A 176 8.22 -16.17 -1.35
N PRO A 177 8.14 -15.29 -0.33
CA PRO A 177 8.39 -13.86 -0.50
C PRO A 177 9.90 -13.58 -0.64
N VAL A 178 10.26 -12.45 -1.24
CA VAL A 178 11.64 -11.95 -1.20
C VAL A 178 11.94 -11.42 0.20
N ARG A 179 13.02 -11.90 0.81
CA ARG A 179 13.48 -11.48 2.14
C ARG A 179 14.93 -11.04 2.18
N TRP A 180 15.67 -11.27 1.10
CA TRP A 180 17.06 -10.87 0.96
C TRP A 180 17.27 -10.21 -0.39
N VAL A 181 17.90 -9.04 -0.38
CA VAL A 181 18.22 -8.26 -1.57
C VAL A 181 19.67 -7.81 -1.49
N SER A 182 20.38 -7.94 -2.60
CA SER A 182 21.78 -7.53 -2.75
C SER A 182 21.94 -6.75 -4.06
N HIS A 183 22.78 -5.71 -4.04
CA HIS A 183 23.21 -4.94 -5.20
C HIS A 183 24.74 -5.05 -5.37
N ALA A 184 25.27 -6.26 -5.21
CA ALA A 184 26.71 -6.56 -5.32
C ALA A 184 27.23 -6.38 -6.75
N GLY A 185 28.33 -5.66 -6.93
CA GLY A 185 29.00 -5.50 -8.22
C GLY A 185 28.15 -4.78 -9.28
N GLY A 186 27.03 -4.17 -8.89
CA GLY A 186 26.05 -3.51 -9.76
C GLY A 186 24.95 -4.43 -10.31
N ASP A 187 24.97 -5.72 -9.95
CA ASP A 187 23.92 -6.67 -10.30
C ASP A 187 22.91 -6.80 -9.16
N TRP A 188 21.63 -6.94 -9.53
CA TRP A 188 20.55 -7.10 -8.55
C TRP A 188 20.30 -8.58 -8.27
N GLN A 189 20.29 -8.92 -6.98
CA GLN A 189 20.06 -10.27 -6.49
C GLN A 189 18.92 -10.27 -5.46
N MET A 190 17.92 -11.16 -5.60
CA MET A 190 16.73 -11.18 -4.75
C MET A 190 16.28 -12.61 -4.41
N TYR A 191 16.31 -12.99 -3.14
CA TYR A 191 16.10 -14.37 -2.69
C TYR A 191 15.04 -14.49 -1.58
N CYS A 192 14.49 -15.70 -1.43
CA CYS A 192 13.49 -15.96 -0.38
C CYS A 192 14.08 -15.98 1.03
N HIS A 193 15.34 -16.38 1.16
CA HIS A 193 16.21 -16.22 2.33
C HIS A 193 17.61 -16.75 1.95
N VAL A 194 18.68 -16.25 2.57
CA VAL A 194 20.04 -16.77 2.31
C VAL A 194 20.22 -18.20 2.85
N ASP A 195 19.69 -18.49 4.04
CA ASP A 195 19.80 -19.84 4.62
C ASP A 195 18.95 -20.91 3.90
N ALA A 196 18.08 -20.51 2.97
CA ALA A 196 17.23 -21.45 2.24
C ALA A 196 17.93 -22.09 1.02
N HIS A 197 19.09 -21.55 0.63
CA HIS A 197 19.79 -21.92 -0.59
C HIS A 197 21.29 -22.09 -0.35
N ASP A 198 21.90 -22.99 -1.12
CA ASP A 198 23.35 -23.13 -1.15
C ASP A 198 23.92 -22.33 -2.31
N PHE A 199 24.59 -21.22 -2.01
CA PHE A 199 25.19 -20.31 -2.99
C PHE A 199 26.67 -20.58 -3.27
N SER A 200 27.21 -21.70 -2.76
CA SER A 200 28.61 -22.05 -3.03
C SER A 200 28.86 -22.32 -4.52
N GLU A 201 30.08 -22.01 -4.99
CA GLU A 201 30.49 -22.39 -6.34
C GLU A 201 30.36 -23.92 -6.49
N HIS A 202 29.68 -24.36 -7.56
CA HIS A 202 29.34 -25.76 -7.85
C HIS A 202 28.21 -26.39 -7.02
N SER A 203 27.44 -25.59 -6.28
CA SER A 203 26.20 -26.08 -5.68
C SER A 203 25.19 -26.45 -6.76
N GLN A 204 24.62 -27.66 -6.65
CA GLN A 204 23.56 -28.11 -7.53
C GLN A 204 22.24 -27.35 -7.27
N ASP A 205 22.12 -26.69 -6.11
CA ASP A 205 21.00 -25.81 -5.79
C ASP A 205 21.10 -24.49 -6.59
N TYR A 206 22.31 -23.93 -6.69
CA TYR A 206 22.59 -22.73 -7.46
C TYR A 206 22.26 -22.94 -8.95
N GLU A 207 22.75 -24.04 -9.55
CA GLU A 207 22.53 -24.34 -10.97
C GLU A 207 21.06 -24.58 -11.33
N ASN A 208 20.25 -25.10 -10.40
CA ASN A 208 18.86 -25.50 -10.69
C ASN A 208 17.81 -24.48 -10.23
N ASN A 209 18.11 -23.68 -9.21
CA ASN A 209 17.12 -22.81 -8.56
C ASN A 209 17.39 -21.32 -8.75
N ILE A 210 18.58 -20.89 -9.17
CA ILE A 210 18.87 -19.47 -9.40
C ILE A 210 18.71 -19.14 -10.89
N GLN A 211 17.93 -18.09 -11.19
CA GLN A 211 17.61 -17.71 -12.57
C GLN A 211 17.61 -16.19 -12.74
N LEU A 212 17.91 -15.72 -13.94
CA LEU A 212 17.73 -14.32 -14.31
C LEU A 212 16.27 -14.07 -14.70
N VAL A 213 15.64 -13.09 -14.05
CA VAL A 213 14.25 -12.71 -14.30
C VAL A 213 14.13 -11.19 -14.49
N HIS A 214 13.04 -10.73 -15.08
CA HIS A 214 12.70 -9.31 -15.11
C HIS A 214 12.11 -8.86 -13.77
N MET A 215 12.49 -7.67 -13.31
CA MET A 215 11.99 -7.10 -12.04
C MET A 215 10.46 -7.06 -11.97
N ALA A 216 9.78 -6.83 -13.10
CA ALA A 216 8.31 -6.88 -13.17
C ALA A 216 7.70 -8.19 -12.65
N GLN A 217 8.41 -9.33 -12.80
CA GLN A 217 7.94 -10.62 -12.31
C GLN A 217 7.93 -10.67 -10.79
N LEU A 218 8.94 -10.10 -10.13
CA LEU A 218 9.01 -10.06 -8.67
C LEU A 218 8.01 -9.05 -8.10
N LEU A 219 7.92 -7.88 -8.73
CA LEU A 219 6.97 -6.82 -8.37
C LEU A 219 5.50 -7.24 -8.44
N LYS A 220 5.17 -8.26 -9.23
CA LYS A 220 3.83 -8.85 -9.26
C LYS A 220 3.43 -9.44 -7.91
N TYR A 221 4.40 -9.97 -7.16
CA TYR A 221 4.18 -10.61 -5.86
C TYR A 221 4.52 -9.70 -4.70
N ASP A 222 5.43 -8.74 -4.92
CA ASP A 222 5.98 -7.91 -3.87
C ASP A 222 6.37 -6.52 -4.40
N ALA A 223 5.43 -5.57 -4.29
CA ALA A 223 5.65 -4.20 -4.73
C ALA A 223 6.64 -3.43 -3.83
N ASP A 224 6.91 -3.90 -2.61
CA ASP A 224 7.75 -3.22 -1.63
C ASP A 224 9.22 -3.24 -2.01
N LEU A 225 9.61 -4.12 -2.94
CA LEU A 225 10.95 -4.11 -3.50
C LEU A 225 11.29 -2.75 -4.12
N GLN A 226 10.30 -1.96 -4.56
CA GLN A 226 10.53 -0.58 -5.06
C GLN A 226 11.17 0.35 -4.01
N LEU A 227 11.05 0.06 -2.71
CA LEU A 227 11.74 0.80 -1.65
C LEU A 227 13.26 0.74 -1.79
N LEU A 228 13.76 -0.35 -2.37
CA LEU A 228 15.18 -0.62 -2.52
C LEU A 228 15.75 -0.05 -3.82
N TYR A 229 14.99 0.72 -4.60
CA TYR A 229 15.46 1.27 -5.88
C TYR A 229 16.78 2.04 -5.76
N ASN A 230 16.94 2.82 -4.69
CA ASN A 230 18.15 3.62 -4.46
C ASN A 230 19.19 2.88 -3.60
N LEU A 231 19.08 1.56 -3.41
CA LEU A 231 20.08 0.78 -2.70
C LEU A 231 21.43 0.97 -3.43
N PRO A 232 22.45 1.53 -2.77
CA PRO A 232 23.74 1.76 -3.42
C PRO A 232 24.35 0.46 -3.92
N VAL A 233 25.27 0.55 -4.88
CA VAL A 233 26.11 -0.59 -5.27
C VAL A 233 26.89 -1.06 -4.03
N ASP A 234 27.06 -2.37 -3.91
CA ASP A 234 27.74 -3.05 -2.79
C ASP A 234 27.03 -2.84 -1.44
N ARG A 235 25.70 -2.73 -1.49
CA ARG A 235 24.81 -2.73 -0.34
C ARG A 235 23.74 -3.80 -0.49
N GLY A 236 23.29 -4.29 0.65
CA GLY A 236 22.18 -5.22 0.72
C GLY A 236 21.13 -4.82 1.75
N ALA A 237 19.98 -5.49 1.66
CA ALA A 237 18.88 -5.34 2.59
C ALA A 237 18.22 -6.70 2.86
N TYR A 238 17.80 -6.94 4.10
CA TYR A 238 17.06 -8.14 4.49
C TYR A 238 15.89 -7.83 5.40
N ARG A 239 14.97 -8.80 5.54
CA ARG A 239 13.84 -8.72 6.46
C ARG A 239 13.36 -10.12 6.89
N ASP A 240 12.84 -10.23 8.10
CA ASP A 240 12.40 -11.52 8.63
C ASP A 240 11.01 -11.97 8.11
N SER A 241 10.21 -11.01 7.68
CA SER A 241 8.91 -11.21 7.08
C SER A 241 8.67 -10.12 6.04
N ILE A 242 7.74 -10.36 5.11
CA ILE A 242 7.33 -9.34 4.13
C ILE A 242 6.76 -8.08 4.81
N ASN A 243 6.28 -8.20 6.05
CA ASN A 243 5.74 -7.09 6.84
C ASN A 243 6.80 -6.33 7.65
N ASP A 244 8.03 -6.84 7.73
CA ASP A 244 9.10 -6.21 8.50
C ASP A 244 9.79 -5.12 7.67
N VAL A 245 10.34 -4.13 8.36
CA VAL A 245 11.20 -3.11 7.73
C VAL A 245 12.49 -3.76 7.24
N TRP A 246 13.02 -3.25 6.13
CA TRP A 246 14.32 -3.66 5.62
C TRP A 246 15.44 -3.21 6.57
N ASP A 247 16.24 -4.17 7.02
CA ASP A 247 17.52 -3.96 7.66
C ASP A 247 18.62 -3.93 6.59
N TYR A 248 19.54 -2.96 6.67
CA TYR A 248 20.57 -2.74 5.64
C TYR A 248 21.93 -3.26 6.11
N PHE A 249 22.71 -3.78 5.17
CA PHE A 249 24.07 -4.25 5.43
C PHE A 249 25.04 -3.82 4.31
N ASP A 250 26.32 -3.83 4.64
CA ASP A 250 27.42 -3.67 3.67
C ASP A 250 27.58 -4.99 2.93
N ASP A 251 27.51 -4.93 1.60
CA ASP A 251 27.70 -6.08 0.71
C ASP A 251 28.94 -5.83 -0.15
N ASP A 252 29.98 -5.32 0.51
CA ASP A 252 31.29 -5.16 -0.11
C ASP A 252 31.83 -6.57 -0.34
N ASP A 253 32.01 -6.94 -1.61
CA ASP A 253 32.96 -7.98 -2.02
C ASP A 253 34.38 -7.50 -1.66
N LEU A 254 34.68 -7.36 -0.37
CA LEU A 254 36.04 -7.42 0.10
C LEU A 254 36.48 -8.85 -0.19
N GLU A 255 37.06 -9.06 -1.37
CA GLU A 255 38.05 -10.10 -1.57
C GLU A 255 38.85 -10.17 -0.27
N SER A 256 38.67 -11.27 0.46
CA SER A 256 39.55 -11.60 1.55
C SER A 256 40.90 -11.90 0.91
N ASP A 257 41.64 -10.84 0.61
CA ASP A 257 43.07 -10.86 0.35
C ASP A 257 43.69 -11.39 1.64
N SER A 258 43.78 -12.72 1.66
CA SER A 258 44.53 -13.48 2.64
C SER A 258 46.00 -13.18 2.39
N ALA A 259 46.55 -12.26 3.19
CA ALA A 259 47.98 -12.12 3.45
C ALA A 259 48.33 -12.75 4.81
#